data_AF-A0A0M3DDW2-F1
#
_entry.id   AF-A0A0M3DDW2-F1
#
_cell.length_a   1.000
_cell.length_b   1.000
_cell.length_c   1.000
_cell.angle_alpha   90.00
_cell.angle_beta   90.00
_cell.angle_gamma   90.00
#
_symmetry.space_group_name_H-M   'P 1'
#
loop_
_entity.id
_entity.type
_entity.pdbx_description
1 polymer ?
#
loop_
_entity_poly.entity_id
_entity_poly.type
_entity_poly.pdbx_seq_one_letter_code
_entity_poly.pdbx_strand_id
1 'polypeptide(L)'
;QRPWTSHLTQTLQATGAGAAHPLTAQQLCEIIRIAYDPAASVLIDEAHAAGQPPELDWTDVGPSAAQANWSSYRHDSGHSVTWSMTGAPRGNVQSGVLGRLLAPHRDIARKRITLLYRPISPARAAAMVEADLRAAEFRATADAKAKARDTLAVRAAAATAAEEASGAGLVNFGMLVTATVRSPAEEADAVAAIDNLGATARLRLRPVYGSQDSAFAAALPLGLVLSKHIKIPAELRNNL
;
A
#
# COMPACT_ATOMS: atom_id res chain seq x y z
N GLN A 1 -3.49 12.81 -25.15
CA GLN A 1 -3.34 11.61 -24.29
C GLN A 1 -2.17 10.79 -24.82
N ARG A 2 -1.23 10.35 -23.95
CA ARG A 2 -0.09 9.53 -24.39
C ARG A 2 -0.60 8.09 -24.68
N PRO A 3 -0.17 7.43 -25.77
CA PRO A 3 -0.72 6.14 -26.21
C PRO A 3 -0.60 5.00 -25.18
N TRP A 4 0.32 5.11 -24.22
CA TRP A 4 0.50 4.13 -23.14
C TRP A 4 -0.60 4.18 -22.07
N THR A 5 -1.23 5.35 -21.88
CA THR A 5 -2.27 5.52 -20.84
C THR A 5 -3.57 4.79 -21.19
N SER A 6 -3.95 4.75 -22.47
CA SER A 6 -5.15 4.03 -22.93
C SER A 6 -5.00 2.51 -22.79
N HIS A 7 -3.81 1.97 -23.12
CA HIS A 7 -3.52 0.55 -22.95
C HIS A 7 -3.61 0.15 -21.47
N LEU A 8 -2.96 0.90 -20.57
CA LEU A 8 -3.00 0.63 -19.13
C LEU A 8 -4.43 0.64 -18.57
N THR A 9 -5.23 1.64 -18.91
CA THR A 9 -6.63 1.73 -18.44
C THR A 9 -7.49 0.59 -18.98
N GLN A 10 -7.28 0.17 -20.23
CA GLN A 10 -7.96 -0.99 -20.80
C GLN A 10 -7.56 -2.30 -20.12
N THR A 11 -6.26 -2.49 -19.84
CA THR A 11 -5.81 -3.71 -19.15
C THR A 11 -6.37 -3.78 -17.73
N LEU A 12 -6.42 -2.64 -17.01
CA LEU A 12 -7.04 -2.56 -15.68
C LEU A 12 -8.55 -2.81 -15.71
N GLN A 13 -9.26 -2.28 -16.71
CA GLN A 13 -10.68 -2.59 -16.91
C GLN A 13 -10.89 -4.09 -17.13
N ALA A 14 -10.02 -4.72 -17.94
CA ALA A 14 -10.07 -6.15 -18.22
C ALA A 14 -9.79 -7.05 -17.01
N THR A 15 -9.16 -6.54 -15.94
CA THR A 15 -9.00 -7.28 -14.67
C THR A 15 -10.25 -7.25 -13.79
N GLY A 16 -11.33 -6.61 -14.23
CA GLY A 16 -12.55 -6.45 -13.43
C GLY A 16 -12.47 -5.30 -12.43
N ALA A 17 -11.43 -4.45 -12.49
CA ALA A 17 -11.28 -3.28 -11.62
C ALA A 17 -12.31 -2.15 -11.89
N GLY A 18 -13.23 -2.36 -12.83
CA GLY A 18 -14.20 -1.36 -13.28
C GLY A 18 -13.55 -0.30 -14.18
N ALA A 19 -14.28 0.79 -14.45
CA ALA A 19 -13.82 1.87 -15.30
C ALA A 19 -12.65 2.64 -14.65
N ALA A 20 -11.41 2.28 -15.00
CA ALA A 20 -10.23 3.05 -14.64
C ALA A 20 -10.06 4.26 -15.56
N HIS A 21 -9.84 5.44 -14.98
CA HIS A 21 -9.46 6.65 -15.72
C HIS A 21 -8.26 7.33 -15.05
N PRO A 22 -7.38 8.00 -15.82
CA PRO A 22 -6.32 8.81 -15.23
C PRO A 22 -6.93 9.97 -14.44
N LEU A 23 -6.29 10.34 -13.33
CA LEU A 23 -6.64 11.56 -12.60
C LEU A 23 -6.12 12.79 -13.34
N THR A 24 -6.88 13.87 -13.32
CA THR A 24 -6.39 15.19 -13.72
C THR A 24 -5.46 15.76 -12.64
N ALA A 25 -4.72 16.82 -12.98
CA ALA A 25 -3.88 17.52 -12.01
C ALA A 25 -4.71 18.07 -10.83
N GLN A 26 -5.89 18.64 -11.11
CA GLN A 26 -6.80 19.15 -10.08
C GLN A 26 -7.36 18.04 -9.19
N GLN A 27 -7.79 16.91 -9.76
CA GLN A 27 -8.22 15.75 -8.96
C GLN A 27 -7.11 15.22 -8.04
N LEU A 28 -5.86 15.25 -8.52
CA LEU A 28 -4.71 14.89 -7.69
C LEU A 28 -4.51 15.90 -6.55
N CYS A 29 -4.60 17.20 -6.83
CA CYS A 29 -4.55 18.26 -5.83
C CYS A 29 -5.64 18.08 -4.76
N GLU A 30 -6.89 17.83 -5.16
CA GLU A 30 -8.01 17.58 -4.25
C GLU A 30 -7.76 16.37 -3.35
N ILE A 31 -7.28 15.25 -3.89
CA ILE A 31 -6.96 14.04 -3.12
C ILE A 31 -5.91 14.32 -2.05
N ILE A 32 -4.87 15.08 -2.40
CA ILE A 32 -3.79 15.43 -1.46
C ILE A 32 -4.30 16.40 -0.40
N ARG A 33 -5.06 17.42 -0.82
CA ARG A 33 -5.65 18.42 0.07
C ARG A 33 -6.60 17.77 1.09
N ILE A 34 -7.49 16.88 0.64
CA ILE A 34 -8.43 16.15 1.50
C ILE A 34 -7.70 15.20 2.45
N ALA A 35 -6.56 14.65 2.04
CA ALA A 35 -5.76 13.82 2.93
C ALA A 35 -5.20 14.63 4.10
N TYR A 36 -4.59 15.78 3.81
CA TYR A 36 -4.03 16.66 4.85
C TYR A 36 -5.10 17.44 5.64
N ASP A 37 -6.24 17.75 5.03
CA ASP A 37 -7.38 18.39 5.68
C ASP A 37 -8.69 17.66 5.35
N PRO A 38 -9.04 16.63 6.13
CA PRO A 38 -10.27 15.87 5.94
C PRO A 38 -11.54 16.73 5.93
N ALA A 39 -11.58 17.84 6.67
CA ALA A 39 -12.72 18.76 6.70
C ALA A 39 -12.95 19.48 5.36
N ALA A 40 -11.91 19.72 4.57
CA ALA A 40 -12.02 20.35 3.25
C ALA A 40 -12.86 19.53 2.25
N SER A 41 -13.00 18.22 2.48
CA SER A 41 -13.76 17.35 1.58
C SER A 41 -15.22 17.77 1.37
N VAL A 42 -15.90 18.21 2.44
CA VAL A 42 -17.30 18.63 2.34
C VAL A 42 -17.42 19.86 1.44
N LEU A 43 -16.54 20.85 1.62
CA LEU A 43 -16.51 22.06 0.80
C LEU A 43 -16.18 21.76 -0.67
N ILE A 44 -15.23 20.86 -0.91
CA ILE A 44 -14.86 20.43 -2.27
C ILE A 44 -16.05 19.70 -2.93
N ASP A 45 -16.68 18.76 -2.23
CA ASP A 45 -17.83 18.00 -2.75
C ASP A 45 -19.03 18.92 -3.05
N GLU A 46 -19.31 19.89 -2.18
CA GLU A 46 -20.35 20.92 -2.39
C GLU A 46 -20.06 21.81 -3.60
N ALA A 47 -18.80 22.22 -3.78
CA ALA A 47 -18.36 23.02 -4.91
C ALA A 47 -18.50 22.25 -6.24
N HIS A 48 -18.15 20.97 -6.25
CA HIS A 48 -18.42 20.07 -7.39
C HIS A 48 -19.93 19.95 -7.69
N ALA A 49 -20.75 19.76 -6.65
CA ALA A 49 -22.21 19.68 -6.81
C ALA A 49 -22.83 20.97 -7.36
N ALA A 50 -22.23 22.13 -7.06
CA ALA A 50 -22.61 23.43 -7.59
C ALA A 50 -22.06 23.70 -9.02
N GLY A 51 -21.27 22.79 -9.60
CA GLY A 51 -20.62 22.99 -10.90
C GLY A 51 -19.48 24.01 -10.87
N GLN A 52 -18.91 24.26 -9.68
CA GLN A 52 -17.84 25.21 -9.44
C GLN A 52 -16.64 24.51 -8.79
N PRO A 53 -15.99 23.55 -9.46
CA PRO A 53 -14.87 22.82 -8.88
C PRO A 53 -13.75 23.79 -8.46
N PRO A 54 -13.16 23.62 -7.27
CA PRO A 54 -12.13 24.52 -6.79
C PRO A 54 -10.86 24.39 -7.64
N GLU A 55 -10.20 25.52 -7.90
CA GLU A 55 -8.86 25.52 -8.49
C GLU A 55 -7.83 25.52 -7.37
N LEU A 56 -7.13 24.40 -7.20
CA LEU A 56 -6.08 24.23 -6.20
C LEU A 56 -4.70 24.32 -6.86
N ASP A 57 -3.82 25.14 -6.30
CA ASP A 57 -2.40 25.15 -6.67
C ASP A 57 -1.67 23.99 -5.97
N TRP A 58 -0.76 23.33 -6.68
CA TRP A 58 0.10 22.29 -6.15
C TRP A 58 0.93 22.75 -4.94
N THR A 59 1.32 24.03 -4.86
CA THR A 59 2.07 24.53 -3.69
C THR A 59 1.23 24.58 -2.42
N ASP A 60 -0.10 24.56 -2.55
CA ASP A 60 -1.03 24.87 -1.47
C ASP A 60 -1.88 23.65 -1.05
N VAL A 61 -1.63 22.47 -1.64
CA VAL A 61 -2.38 21.23 -1.28
C VAL A 61 -1.86 20.55 -0.02
N GLY A 62 -0.70 20.95 0.49
CA GLY A 62 -0.15 20.46 1.74
C GLY A 62 -0.94 20.94 2.98
N PRO A 63 -0.55 20.49 4.18
CA PRO A 63 -1.15 21.00 5.40
C PRO A 63 -0.65 22.43 5.67
N SER A 64 -1.52 23.28 6.22
CA SER A 64 -1.12 24.59 6.75
C SER A 64 -0.27 24.43 8.02
N ALA A 65 -0.61 23.44 8.85
CA ALA A 65 0.17 23.06 10.02
C ALA A 65 0.14 21.56 10.23
N ALA A 66 1.27 21.00 10.66
CA ALA A 66 1.36 19.60 11.02
C ALA A 66 2.35 19.37 12.15
N GLN A 67 2.11 18.31 12.93
CA GLN A 67 2.95 17.88 14.03
C GLN A 67 3.14 16.36 13.97
N ALA A 68 4.38 15.93 13.76
CA ALA A 68 4.76 14.53 13.87
C ALA A 68 4.99 14.16 15.34
N ASN A 69 4.21 13.20 15.83
CA ASN A 69 4.44 12.57 17.13
C ASN A 69 5.08 11.20 16.90
N TRP A 70 5.50 10.57 18.00
CA TRP A 70 6.08 9.22 17.92
C TRP A 70 5.08 8.21 17.33
N SER A 71 3.81 8.25 17.74
CA SER A 71 2.78 7.29 17.36
C SER A 71 1.70 7.82 16.43
N SER A 72 1.62 9.13 16.21
CA SER A 72 0.58 9.76 15.39
C SER A 72 1.12 10.97 14.63
N TYR A 73 0.32 11.44 13.67
CA TYR A 73 0.60 12.61 12.86
C TYR A 73 -0.63 13.51 12.85
N ARG A 74 -0.53 14.66 13.50
CA ARG A 74 -1.57 15.69 13.45
C ARG A 74 -1.32 16.57 12.24
N HIS A 75 -2.36 16.86 11.48
CA HIS A 75 -2.31 17.70 10.29
C HIS A 75 -3.65 18.42 10.15
N ASP A 76 -3.66 19.72 9.88
CA ASP A 76 -4.87 20.56 9.79
C ASP A 76 -6.07 20.06 10.66
N SER A 77 -7.11 19.50 10.04
CA SER A 77 -8.31 18.99 10.73
C SER A 77 -8.29 17.49 11.07
N GLY A 78 -7.18 16.79 10.83
CA GLY A 78 -7.06 15.34 10.95
C GLY A 78 -5.93 14.86 11.87
N HIS A 79 -6.13 13.66 12.38
CA HIS A 79 -5.18 12.91 13.18
C HIS A 79 -4.96 11.55 12.53
N SER A 80 -3.75 11.26 12.09
CA SER A 80 -3.43 10.04 11.36
C SER A 80 -2.46 9.13 12.09
N VAL A 81 -2.69 7.82 11.96
CA VAL A 81 -1.71 6.78 12.27
C VAL A 81 -1.48 5.97 10.99
N THR A 82 -0.22 5.68 10.69
CA THR A 82 0.19 4.89 9.53
C THR A 82 0.95 3.65 9.96
N TRP A 83 0.61 2.53 9.33
CA TRP A 83 1.25 1.23 9.48
C TRP A 83 1.94 0.83 8.19
N SER A 84 3.04 0.09 8.32
CA SER A 84 3.68 -0.60 7.20
C SER A 84 3.49 -2.12 7.30
N MET A 85 3.32 -2.75 6.15
CA MET A 85 3.37 -4.20 6.05
C MET A 85 4.81 -4.69 6.23
N THR A 86 5.02 -5.50 7.26
CA THR A 86 6.30 -6.14 7.58
C THR A 86 6.34 -7.61 7.18
N GLY A 87 5.19 -8.16 6.75
CA GLY A 87 5.09 -9.48 6.17
C GLY A 87 3.80 -9.62 5.37
N ALA A 88 3.94 -10.11 4.15
CA ALA A 88 2.83 -10.46 3.28
C ALA A 88 1.99 -11.60 3.89
N PRO A 89 0.72 -11.78 3.45
CA PRO A 89 -0.11 -12.87 3.90
C PRO A 89 0.57 -14.22 3.68
N ARG A 90 0.48 -15.10 4.67
CA ARG A 90 1.04 -16.47 4.58
C ARG A 90 -0.01 -17.44 4.04
N GLY A 91 0.43 -18.32 3.15
CA GLY A 91 -0.39 -19.36 2.55
C GLY A 91 -1.22 -18.85 1.37
N ASN A 92 -2.17 -19.66 0.92
CA ASN A 92 -2.99 -19.32 -0.24
C ASN A 92 -3.87 -18.09 0.04
N VAL A 93 -3.75 -17.07 -0.81
CA VAL A 93 -4.45 -15.80 -0.66
C VAL A 93 -5.67 -15.81 -1.56
N GLN A 94 -6.86 -15.90 -0.95
CA GLN A 94 -8.12 -15.80 -1.68
C GLN A 94 -8.32 -14.36 -2.16
N SER A 95 -9.00 -14.19 -3.30
CA SER A 95 -9.25 -12.88 -3.94
C SER A 95 -9.89 -11.85 -2.99
N GLY A 96 -10.73 -12.32 -2.05
CA GLY A 96 -11.44 -11.48 -1.08
C GLY A 96 -10.68 -11.16 0.21
N VAL A 97 -9.41 -11.56 0.38
CA VAL A 97 -8.71 -11.43 1.68
C VAL A 97 -8.65 -9.99 2.21
N LEU A 98 -8.55 -9.01 1.30
CA LEU A 98 -8.48 -7.59 1.64
C LEU A 98 -9.86 -6.95 1.79
N GLY A 99 -10.95 -7.65 1.47
CA GLY A 99 -12.29 -7.06 1.38
C GLY A 99 -12.71 -6.32 2.64
N ARG A 100 -12.49 -6.91 3.83
CA ARG A 100 -12.77 -6.24 5.11
C ARG A 100 -11.82 -5.09 5.42
N LEU A 101 -10.54 -5.20 5.06
CA LEU A 101 -9.57 -4.13 5.25
C LEU A 101 -9.90 -2.92 4.37
N LEU A 102 -10.40 -3.14 3.15
CA LEU A 102 -10.78 -2.09 2.20
C LEU A 102 -12.15 -1.48 2.49
N ALA A 103 -13.07 -2.24 3.09
CA ALA A 103 -14.41 -1.74 3.43
C ALA A 103 -14.34 -0.56 4.44
N PRO A 104 -15.28 0.40 4.39
CA PRO A 104 -15.39 1.46 5.39
C PRO A 104 -15.47 0.90 6.82
N HIS A 105 -15.01 1.67 7.80
CA HIS A 105 -15.07 1.29 9.22
C HIS A 105 -15.58 2.46 10.04
N ARG A 106 -16.56 2.22 10.93
CA ARG A 106 -17.22 3.29 11.71
C ARG A 106 -16.27 4.08 12.61
N ASP A 107 -15.24 3.42 13.13
CA ASP A 107 -14.28 4.03 14.07
C ASP A 107 -13.12 4.74 13.33
N ILE A 108 -13.19 4.86 12.00
CA ILE A 108 -12.15 5.50 11.18
C ILE A 108 -12.83 6.44 10.17
N ALA A 109 -12.58 7.75 10.31
CA ALA A 109 -13.18 8.74 9.41
C ALA A 109 -12.68 8.58 7.96
N ARG A 110 -11.38 8.36 7.76
CA ARG A 110 -10.80 8.04 6.45
C ARG A 110 -9.76 6.93 6.58
N LYS A 111 -9.89 5.90 5.77
CA LYS A 111 -8.94 4.78 5.70
C LYS A 111 -8.32 4.72 4.31
N ARG A 112 -7.00 4.87 4.24
CA ARG A 112 -6.23 4.80 2.99
C ARG A 112 -5.36 3.55 3.02
N ILE A 113 -5.51 2.69 2.01
CA ILE A 113 -4.68 1.51 1.80
C ILE A 113 -3.87 1.73 0.53
N THR A 114 -2.55 1.85 0.66
CA THR A 114 -1.65 2.13 -0.45
C THR A 114 -0.76 0.93 -0.71
N LEU A 115 -0.86 0.37 -1.92
CA LEU A 115 -0.01 -0.71 -2.39
C LEU A 115 1.17 -0.13 -3.17
N LEU A 116 2.38 -0.51 -2.77
CA LEU A 116 3.62 -0.09 -3.39
C LEU A 116 4.15 -1.25 -4.23
N TYR A 117 4.14 -1.13 -5.56
CA TYR A 117 4.64 -2.19 -6.45
C TYR A 117 6.00 -1.84 -7.04
N ARG A 118 6.92 -2.81 -7.03
CA ARG A 118 8.21 -2.75 -7.71
C ARG A 118 8.36 -4.00 -8.58
N PRO A 119 8.10 -3.90 -9.89
CA PRO A 119 8.33 -5.00 -10.82
C PRO A 119 9.79 -5.44 -10.81
N ILE A 120 10.00 -6.75 -10.87
CA ILE A 120 11.32 -7.36 -11.05
C ILE A 120 11.52 -7.64 -12.53
N SER A 121 12.72 -7.39 -13.05
CA SER A 121 13.01 -7.69 -14.46
C SER A 121 12.89 -9.20 -14.72
N PRO A 122 12.42 -9.64 -15.91
CA PRO A 122 12.24 -11.06 -16.21
C PRO A 122 13.51 -11.89 -15.94
N ALA A 123 14.67 -11.40 -16.38
CA ALA A 123 15.95 -12.09 -16.16
C ALA A 123 16.30 -12.30 -14.68
N ARG A 124 15.92 -11.36 -13.80
CA ARG A 124 16.13 -11.51 -12.35
C ARG A 124 15.04 -12.37 -11.71
N ALA A 125 13.80 -12.26 -12.19
CA ALA A 125 12.67 -13.03 -11.69
C ALA A 125 12.92 -14.54 -11.85
N ALA A 126 13.28 -15.00 -13.05
CA ALA A 126 13.59 -16.39 -13.33
C ALA A 126 14.69 -16.94 -12.40
N ALA A 127 15.79 -16.20 -12.24
CA ALA A 127 16.89 -16.60 -11.35
C ALA A 127 16.48 -16.67 -9.88
N MET A 128 15.66 -15.73 -9.40
CA MET A 128 15.16 -15.71 -8.01
C MET A 128 14.23 -16.88 -7.73
N VAL A 129 13.29 -17.14 -8.64
CA VAL A 129 12.29 -18.21 -8.53
C VAL A 129 12.96 -19.59 -8.52
N GLU A 130 13.91 -19.82 -9.42
CA GLU A 130 14.73 -21.05 -9.44
C GLU A 130 15.53 -21.24 -8.16
N ALA A 131 16.15 -20.16 -7.66
CA ALA A 131 16.91 -20.21 -6.40
C ALA A 131 16.01 -20.51 -5.20
N ASP A 132 14.82 -19.90 -5.13
CA ASP A 132 13.85 -20.12 -4.05
C ASP A 132 13.31 -21.55 -4.04
N LEU A 133 13.02 -22.12 -5.22
CA LEU A 133 12.59 -23.52 -5.37
C LEU A 133 13.68 -24.47 -4.87
N ARG A 134 14.92 -24.33 -5.35
CA ARG A 134 16.07 -25.16 -4.91
C ARG A 134 16.31 -25.04 -3.41
N ALA A 135 16.23 -23.82 -2.86
CA ALA A 135 16.39 -23.60 -1.42
C ALA A 135 15.27 -24.26 -0.62
N ALA A 136 14.02 -24.27 -1.11
CA ALA A 136 12.91 -24.96 -0.48
C ALA A 136 13.08 -26.48 -0.51
N GLU A 137 13.47 -27.06 -1.64
CA GLU A 137 13.72 -28.50 -1.80
C GLU A 137 14.88 -28.97 -0.90
N PHE A 138 15.96 -28.20 -0.84
CA PHE A 138 17.08 -28.47 0.04
C PHE A 138 16.63 -28.46 1.51
N ARG A 139 15.88 -27.42 1.95
CA ARG A 139 15.35 -27.37 3.33
C ARG A 139 14.44 -28.55 3.66
N ALA A 140 13.61 -28.99 2.71
CA ALA A 140 12.72 -30.14 2.90
C ALA A 140 13.47 -31.47 3.00
N THR A 141 14.67 -31.58 2.43
CA THR A 141 15.48 -32.82 2.41
C THR A 141 16.63 -32.81 3.42
N ALA A 142 17.04 -31.64 3.93
CA ALA A 142 18.16 -31.49 4.86
C ALA A 142 17.87 -32.01 6.27
N ASP A 143 16.63 -31.94 6.74
CA ASP A 143 16.20 -32.54 8.01
C ASP A 143 15.62 -33.94 7.79
N ALA A 144 16.08 -34.93 8.57
CA ALA A 144 15.58 -36.31 8.50
C ALA A 144 14.06 -36.45 8.74
N LYS A 145 13.44 -35.41 9.33
CA LYS A 145 11.99 -35.34 9.57
C LYS A 145 11.44 -34.01 9.04
N ALA A 146 11.25 -33.95 7.73
CA ALA A 146 10.62 -32.81 7.06
C ALA A 146 9.30 -32.42 7.76
N LYS A 147 9.16 -31.14 8.11
CA LYS A 147 7.94 -30.65 8.76
C LYS A 147 6.92 -30.34 7.67
N ALA A 148 5.62 -30.41 8.01
CA ALA A 148 4.54 -30.09 7.07
C ALA A 148 4.68 -28.69 6.41
N ARG A 149 5.30 -27.74 7.14
CA ARG A 149 5.62 -26.39 6.63
C ARG A 149 6.64 -26.41 5.48
N ASP A 150 7.58 -27.35 5.50
CA ASP A 150 8.67 -27.44 4.52
C ASP A 150 8.12 -28.03 3.22
N THR A 151 7.27 -29.06 3.30
CA THR A 151 6.52 -29.60 2.16
C THR A 151 5.61 -28.55 1.51
N LEU A 152 4.91 -27.74 2.32
CA LEU A 152 4.07 -26.65 1.82
C LEU A 152 4.90 -25.57 1.12
N ALA A 153 6.07 -25.23 1.65
CA ALA A 153 6.97 -24.25 1.05
C ALA A 153 7.49 -24.71 -0.32
N VAL A 154 7.85 -25.99 -0.49
CA VAL A 154 8.23 -26.55 -1.80
C VAL A 154 7.08 -26.44 -2.80
N ARG A 155 5.87 -26.83 -2.40
CA ARG A 155 4.69 -26.72 -3.28
C ARG A 155 4.40 -25.28 -3.69
N ALA A 156 4.52 -24.33 -2.77
CA ALA A 156 4.33 -22.91 -3.07
C ALA A 156 5.40 -22.39 -4.04
N ALA A 157 6.68 -22.69 -3.79
CA ALA A 157 7.77 -22.28 -4.67
C ALA A 157 7.65 -22.89 -6.08
N ALA A 158 7.25 -24.16 -6.18
CA ALA A 158 7.03 -24.83 -7.46
C ALA A 158 5.85 -24.22 -8.24
N ALA A 159 4.77 -23.83 -7.54
CA ALA A 159 3.65 -23.13 -8.18
C ALA A 159 4.08 -21.76 -8.73
N THR A 160 4.83 -20.97 -7.95
CA THR A 160 5.40 -19.70 -8.42
C THR A 160 6.34 -19.89 -9.62
N ALA A 161 7.14 -20.96 -9.64
CA ALA A 161 7.99 -21.31 -10.78
C ALA A 161 7.20 -21.66 -12.04
N ALA A 162 6.12 -22.43 -11.90
CA ALA A 162 5.25 -22.75 -13.01
C ALA A 162 4.53 -21.49 -13.56
N GLU A 163 4.09 -20.58 -12.69
CA GLU A 163 3.46 -19.31 -13.09
C GLU A 163 4.45 -18.40 -13.83
N GLU A 164 5.68 -18.23 -13.32
CA GLU A 164 6.72 -17.43 -13.97
C GLU A 164 7.12 -18.00 -15.34
N ALA A 165 7.31 -19.32 -15.43
CA ALA A 165 7.58 -20.01 -16.69
C ALA A 165 6.43 -19.88 -17.71
N SER A 166 5.20 -19.67 -17.23
CA SER A 166 4.02 -19.39 -18.05
C SER A 166 3.92 -17.91 -18.47
N GLY A 167 4.90 -17.07 -18.10
CA GLY A 167 4.99 -15.66 -18.46
C GLY A 167 4.52 -14.69 -17.37
N ALA A 168 4.22 -15.16 -16.15
CA ALA A 168 3.87 -14.26 -15.05
C ALA A 168 5.10 -13.46 -14.57
N GLY A 169 4.93 -12.15 -14.40
CA GLY A 169 5.97 -11.30 -13.83
C GLY A 169 6.06 -11.44 -12.31
N LEU A 170 7.27 -11.43 -11.77
CA LEU A 170 7.48 -11.33 -10.32
C LEU A 170 7.50 -9.86 -9.89
N VAL A 171 6.77 -9.54 -8.81
CA VAL A 171 6.69 -8.18 -8.26
C VAL A 171 7.00 -8.19 -6.77
N ASN A 172 7.83 -7.26 -6.32
CA ASN A 172 7.90 -6.93 -4.91
C ASN A 172 6.75 -5.97 -4.61
N PHE A 173 6.00 -6.24 -3.55
CA PHE A 173 4.96 -5.33 -3.10
C PHE A 173 5.07 -5.01 -1.61
N GLY A 174 4.77 -3.77 -1.28
CA GLY A 174 4.59 -3.25 0.07
C GLY A 174 3.17 -2.75 0.26
N MET A 175 2.79 -2.54 1.51
CA MET A 175 1.53 -1.88 1.84
C MET A 175 1.75 -0.87 2.95
N LEU A 176 1.16 0.31 2.78
CA LEU A 176 0.94 1.29 3.83
C LEU A 176 -0.56 1.39 4.10
N VAL A 177 -0.91 1.43 5.37
CA VAL A 177 -2.29 1.63 5.82
C VAL A 177 -2.29 2.90 6.65
N THR A 178 -3.11 3.88 6.30
CA THR A 178 -3.29 5.10 7.08
C THR A 178 -4.74 5.16 7.55
N ALA A 179 -4.93 5.28 8.86
CA ALA A 179 -6.22 5.61 9.46
C ALA A 179 -6.19 7.06 9.94
N THR A 180 -7.14 7.85 9.47
CA THR A 180 -7.31 9.25 9.85
C THR A 180 -8.63 9.40 10.62
N VAL A 181 -8.56 10.03 11.78
CA VAL A 181 -9.69 10.39 12.65
C VAL A 181 -9.80 11.91 12.79
N ARG A 182 -10.92 12.39 13.35
CA ARG A 182 -11.19 13.84 13.49
C ARG A 182 -10.78 14.39 14.84
N SER A 183 -10.64 13.52 15.84
CA SER A 183 -10.24 13.89 17.20
C SER A 183 -9.14 12.97 17.72
N PRO A 184 -8.15 13.48 18.48
CA PRO A 184 -7.13 12.63 19.12
C PRO A 184 -7.74 11.55 20.02
N ALA A 185 -8.92 11.79 20.61
CA ALA A 185 -9.61 10.84 21.47
C ALA A 185 -10.04 9.56 20.73
N GLU A 186 -10.19 9.62 19.41
CA GLU A 186 -10.61 8.50 18.54
C GLU A 186 -9.42 7.65 18.07
N GLU A 187 -8.16 8.10 18.31
CA GLU A 187 -6.96 7.42 17.79
C GLU A 187 -6.85 5.98 18.29
N ALA A 188 -7.18 5.72 19.56
CA ALA A 188 -7.08 4.40 20.16
C ALA A 188 -8.04 3.38 19.50
N ASP A 189 -9.27 3.81 19.21
CA ASP A 189 -10.27 2.96 18.56
C ASP A 189 -9.90 2.68 17.10
N ALA A 190 -9.39 3.69 16.39
CA ALA A 190 -8.88 3.51 15.02
C ALA A 190 -7.70 2.54 14.97
N VAL A 191 -6.79 2.61 15.95
CA VAL A 191 -5.66 1.68 16.06
C VAL A 191 -6.14 0.25 16.27
N ALA A 192 -7.04 0.03 17.25
CA ALA A 192 -7.62 -1.28 17.50
C ALA A 192 -8.38 -1.83 16.29
N ALA A 193 -9.08 -0.96 15.54
CA ALA A 193 -9.75 -1.34 14.31
C ALA A 193 -8.77 -1.83 13.24
N ILE A 194 -7.68 -1.10 12.97
CA ILE A 194 -6.67 -1.53 11.99
C ILE A 194 -5.97 -2.82 12.40
N ASP A 195 -5.63 -3.00 13.67
CA ASP A 195 -4.99 -4.23 14.15
C ASP A 195 -5.89 -5.46 13.91
N ASN A 196 -7.19 -5.34 14.21
CA ASN A 196 -8.18 -6.40 13.97
C ASN A 196 -8.39 -6.68 12.47
N LEU A 197 -8.48 -5.63 11.66
CA LEU A 197 -8.64 -5.74 10.20
C LEU A 197 -7.40 -6.35 9.54
N GLY A 198 -6.21 -5.94 9.97
CA GLY A 198 -4.93 -6.49 9.52
C GLY A 198 -4.80 -7.98 9.83
N ALA A 199 -5.14 -8.38 11.06
CA ALA A 199 -5.18 -9.79 11.45
C ALA A 199 -6.16 -10.61 10.59
N THR A 200 -7.35 -10.05 10.33
CA THR A 200 -8.37 -10.69 9.48
C THR A 200 -7.90 -10.86 8.03
N ALA A 201 -7.18 -9.85 7.51
CA ALA A 201 -6.55 -9.88 6.20
C ALA A 201 -5.24 -10.71 6.18
N ARG A 202 -4.86 -11.33 7.30
CA ARG A 202 -3.61 -12.09 7.49
C ARG A 202 -2.35 -11.28 7.19
N LEU A 203 -2.43 -9.96 7.28
CA LEU A 203 -1.31 -9.05 7.07
C LEU A 203 -0.59 -8.80 8.39
N ARG A 204 0.74 -8.74 8.34
CA ARG A 204 1.54 -8.27 9.48
C ARG A 204 1.78 -6.78 9.32
N LEU A 205 0.95 -5.99 9.96
CA LEU A 205 1.06 -4.53 9.99
C LEU A 205 1.78 -4.10 11.27
N ARG A 206 2.65 -3.08 11.17
CA ARG A 206 3.27 -2.43 12.33
C ARG A 206 3.16 -0.92 12.19
N PRO A 207 2.77 -0.18 13.24
CA PRO A 207 2.81 1.28 13.21
C PRO A 207 4.22 1.77 12.88
N VAL A 208 4.32 2.78 12.03
CA VAL A 208 5.60 3.40 11.65
C VAL A 208 6.00 4.43 12.69
N TYR A 209 6.33 3.96 13.90
CA TYR A 209 6.71 4.82 15.01
C TYR A 209 7.93 5.70 14.67
N GLY A 210 7.86 6.97 15.05
CA GLY A 210 8.93 7.96 14.82
C GLY A 210 9.07 8.46 13.38
N SER A 211 8.22 8.04 12.46
CA SER A 211 8.23 8.50 11.05
C SER A 211 6.83 8.54 10.45
N GLN A 212 5.84 8.95 11.26
CA GLN A 212 4.42 8.98 10.88
C GLN A 212 4.12 9.98 9.75
N ASP A 213 4.81 11.13 9.74
CA ASP A 213 4.74 12.15 8.70
C ASP A 213 5.21 11.61 7.33
N SER A 214 6.38 10.98 7.32
CA SER A 214 6.99 10.40 6.12
C SER A 214 6.16 9.22 5.61
N ALA A 215 5.65 8.37 6.51
CA ALA A 215 4.78 7.26 6.16
C ALA A 215 3.43 7.74 5.61
N PHE A 216 2.85 8.79 6.20
CA PHE A 216 1.61 9.39 5.71
C PHE A 216 1.78 9.92 4.28
N ALA A 217 2.85 10.69 4.03
CA ALA A 217 3.17 11.23 2.70
C ALA A 217 3.50 10.13 1.69
N ALA A 218 4.22 9.09 2.11
CA ALA A 218 4.51 7.91 1.31
C ALA A 218 3.26 7.14 0.87
N ALA A 219 2.17 7.23 1.64
CA ALA A 219 0.90 6.62 1.30
C ALA A 219 0.07 7.48 0.32
N LEU A 220 0.50 8.69 -0.04
CA LEU A 220 -0.18 9.55 -1.00
C LEU A 220 0.30 9.30 -2.45
N PRO A 221 -0.54 9.59 -3.46
CA PRO A 221 -0.18 9.46 -4.88
C PRO A 221 0.77 10.58 -5.37
N LEU A 222 1.82 10.90 -4.60
CA LEU A 222 2.77 11.99 -4.87
C LEU A 222 3.88 11.61 -5.88
N GLY A 223 3.90 10.37 -6.37
CA GLY A 223 4.97 9.87 -7.22
C GLY A 223 6.31 9.68 -6.49
N LEU A 224 6.29 9.61 -5.15
CA LEU A 224 7.49 9.41 -4.35
C LEU A 224 8.07 8.01 -4.56
N VAL A 225 9.34 7.93 -4.94
CA VAL A 225 10.09 6.67 -4.97
C VAL A 225 10.82 6.53 -3.65
N LEU A 226 10.18 5.88 -2.67
CA LEU A 226 10.67 5.86 -1.28
C LEU A 226 12.15 5.44 -1.16
N SER A 227 12.60 4.46 -1.94
CA SER A 227 13.99 4.00 -1.97
C SER A 227 15.02 5.06 -2.38
N LYS A 228 14.60 6.12 -3.10
CA LYS A 228 15.44 7.28 -3.44
C LYS A 228 15.52 8.32 -2.33
N HIS A 229 14.63 8.24 -1.34
CA HIS A 229 14.53 9.19 -0.23
C HIS A 229 14.97 8.60 1.12
N ILE A 230 15.54 7.40 1.12
CA ILE A 230 16.11 6.78 2.31
C ILE A 230 17.53 7.33 2.53
N LYS A 231 17.83 7.79 3.76
CA LYS A 231 19.19 8.13 4.22
C LYS A 231 20.06 6.88 4.47
N ILE A 232 19.98 5.85 3.62
CA ILE A 232 20.78 4.62 3.74
C ILE A 232 21.83 4.58 2.61
N PRO A 233 23.09 4.24 2.91
CA PRO A 233 24.15 4.06 1.92
C PRO A 233 23.75 3.14 0.76
N ALA A 234 24.30 3.41 -0.42
CA ALA A 234 23.88 2.74 -1.66
C ALA A 234 24.10 1.22 -1.62
N GLU A 235 25.09 0.72 -0.86
CA GLU A 235 25.39 -0.71 -0.78
C GLU A 235 24.27 -1.51 -0.11
N LEU A 236 23.52 -0.91 0.84
CA LEU A 236 22.41 -1.55 1.53
C LEU A 236 21.08 -1.46 0.76
N ARG A 237 20.97 -0.57 -0.23
CA ARG A 237 19.73 -0.35 -1.02
C ARG A 237 19.41 -1.46 -2.01
N ASN A 238 20.39 -2.25 -2.43
CA ASN A 238 20.20 -3.34 -3.39
C ASN A 238 19.74 -4.65 -2.73
N ASN A 239 19.87 -4.75 -1.40
CA ASN A 239 19.52 -5.93 -0.61
C ASN A 239 18.21 -5.76 0.17
N LEU A 240 17.50 -4.63 -0.02
CA LEU A 240 16.14 -4.33 0.44
C LEU A 240 15.16 -4.36 -0.74
#